data_AF-A0A2V8D0S5-F1
#
_entry.id   AF-A0A2V8D0S5-F1
#
_cell.length_a   1.000
_cell.length_b   1.000
_cell.length_c   1.000
_cell.angle_alpha   90.00
_cell.angle_beta   90.00
_cell.angle_gamma   90.00
#
_symmetry.space_group_name_H-M   'P 1'
#
loop_
_entity.id
_entity.type
_entity.pdbx_description
1 polymer ?
#
loop_
_entity_poly.entity_id
_entity_poly.type
_entity_poly.pdbx_seq_one_letter_code
_entity_poly.pdbx_strand_id
1 'polypeptide(L)'
;MPRTHIVGLLRAAAIFVAATLMPSGTEARPLALEDYYRLVTVQAPAMSPDGRRVAFIRTAIVEVENRRQSELWIVAADGSVPARRISDPSLNASGPRWSPDGQVLAFTGRRRGAAASDDEGGSIWFLRADRLDEPATHIRGVEGVPIFSPDNRWIAFTKRVAKPKPPQYATDAERVINERFKGRAYEWLGYRFDQRGYLPDPRDPNATPAEELFIVPRDGGDARQLTRLT
;
A
#
# COMPACT_ATOMS: atom_id res chain seq x y z
N MET A 1 26.17 14.28 99.36
CA MET A 1 25.44 14.72 98.15
C MET A 1 26.31 14.48 96.93
N PRO A 2 25.81 14.04 95.76
CA PRO A 2 24.83 12.97 95.50
C PRO A 2 25.42 11.81 94.66
N ARG A 3 24.66 10.71 94.62
CA ARG A 3 24.81 9.50 93.80
C ARG A 3 24.49 9.78 92.33
N THR A 4 24.98 8.95 91.41
CA THR A 4 24.22 8.59 90.20
C THR A 4 24.71 7.26 89.60
N HIS A 5 23.83 6.26 89.61
CA HIS A 5 23.94 5.02 88.83
C HIS A 5 23.44 5.30 87.42
N ILE A 6 24.14 4.82 86.39
CA ILE A 6 23.65 4.81 85.00
C ILE A 6 23.23 3.39 84.66
N VAL A 7 21.92 3.21 84.51
CA VAL A 7 21.27 2.07 83.84
C VAL A 7 20.83 2.59 82.47
N GLY A 8 21.18 1.90 81.38
CA GLY A 8 20.70 2.19 80.03
C GLY A 8 20.76 0.92 79.17
N LEU A 9 19.73 0.08 79.22
CA LEU A 9 18.65 -0.08 78.24
C LEU A 9 19.10 -0.59 76.85
N LEU A 10 19.01 -1.92 76.68
CA LEU A 10 18.99 -2.61 75.39
C LEU A 10 17.76 -2.17 74.58
N ARG A 11 17.97 -1.59 73.39
CA ARG A 11 16.91 -1.39 72.40
C ARG A 11 16.81 -2.61 71.49
N ALA A 12 15.70 -3.34 71.58
CA ALA A 12 15.31 -4.33 70.58
C ALA A 12 14.74 -3.60 69.36
N ALA A 13 15.32 -3.84 68.18
CA ALA A 13 14.80 -3.34 66.91
C ALA A 13 13.85 -4.38 66.32
N ALA A 14 12.57 -4.02 66.16
CA ALA A 14 11.59 -4.84 65.44
C ALA A 14 11.69 -4.54 63.93
N ILE A 15 11.95 -5.57 63.12
CA ILE A 15 11.96 -5.48 61.66
C ILE A 15 10.54 -5.68 61.16
N PHE A 16 9.94 -4.65 60.56
CA PHE A 16 8.70 -4.77 59.79
C PHE A 16 9.04 -5.23 58.37
N VAL A 17 8.63 -6.44 58.00
CA VAL A 17 8.65 -6.90 56.61
C VAL A 17 7.39 -6.38 55.93
N ALA A 18 7.55 -5.41 55.03
CA ALA A 18 6.46 -4.95 54.18
C ALA A 18 6.23 -5.99 53.06
N ALA A 19 5.13 -6.73 53.14
CA ALA A 19 4.69 -7.61 52.06
C ALA A 19 4.24 -6.74 50.89
N THR A 20 5.00 -6.79 49.79
CA THR A 20 4.64 -6.10 48.55
C THR A 20 3.48 -6.87 47.89
N LEU A 21 2.27 -6.31 47.91
CA LEU A 21 1.18 -6.83 47.07
C LEU A 21 1.58 -6.63 45.61
N MET A 22 1.84 -7.73 44.90
CA MET A 22 1.89 -7.67 43.44
C MET A 22 0.48 -7.37 42.92
N PRO A 23 0.33 -6.42 41.98
CA PRO A 23 -0.97 -6.18 41.37
C PRO A 23 -1.39 -7.44 40.61
N SER A 24 -2.57 -7.95 40.94
CA SER A 24 -3.22 -9.03 40.21
C SER A 24 -3.34 -8.62 38.74
N GLY A 25 -2.78 -9.44 37.85
CA GLY A 25 -2.83 -9.22 36.41
C GLY A 25 -4.27 -9.02 35.95
N THR A 26 -4.51 -7.99 35.14
CA THR A 26 -5.81 -7.75 34.50
C THR A 26 -6.17 -8.98 33.69
N GLU A 27 -7.26 -9.67 34.03
CA GLU A 27 -7.82 -10.72 33.18
C GLU A 27 -8.07 -10.12 31.79
N ALA A 28 -7.49 -10.73 30.76
CA ALA A 28 -7.68 -10.28 29.39
C ALA A 28 -9.15 -10.50 29.01
N ARG A 29 -9.87 -9.41 28.72
CA ARG A 29 -11.29 -9.51 28.29
C ARG A 29 -11.40 -10.19 26.91
N PRO A 30 -12.50 -10.91 26.63
CA PRO A 30 -12.78 -11.42 25.29
C PRO A 30 -12.83 -10.31 24.23
N LEU A 31 -12.52 -10.68 22.98
CA LEU A 31 -12.71 -9.81 21.81
C LEU A 31 -14.20 -9.52 21.64
N ALA A 32 -14.53 -8.23 21.51
CA ALA A 32 -15.87 -7.76 21.21
C ALA A 32 -15.95 -7.34 19.73
N LEU A 33 -17.17 -7.17 19.20
CA LEU A 33 -17.36 -6.75 17.81
C LEU A 33 -16.72 -5.39 17.54
N GLU A 34 -16.75 -4.50 18.53
CA GLU A 34 -16.19 -3.15 18.47
C GLU A 34 -14.66 -3.16 18.33
N ASP A 35 -14.00 -4.25 18.75
CA ASP A 35 -12.55 -4.40 18.56
C ASP A 35 -12.16 -4.53 17.09
N TYR A 36 -13.09 -4.97 16.23
CA TYR A 36 -12.89 -4.98 14.79
C TYR A 36 -12.50 -3.59 14.27
N TYR A 37 -13.17 -2.53 14.74
CA TYR A 37 -12.89 -1.15 14.31
C TYR A 37 -11.59 -0.59 14.88
N ARG A 38 -11.01 -1.24 15.91
CA ARG A 38 -9.72 -0.88 16.50
C ARG A 38 -8.55 -1.58 15.79
N LEU A 39 -8.83 -2.50 14.87
CA LEU A 39 -7.78 -3.19 14.13
C LEU A 39 -7.05 -2.21 13.22
N VAL A 40 -5.74 -2.16 13.41
CA VAL A 40 -4.80 -1.45 12.55
C VAL A 40 -3.86 -2.47 11.95
N THR A 41 -3.71 -2.47 10.64
CA THR A 41 -2.69 -3.28 9.96
C THR A 41 -1.59 -2.38 9.43
N VAL A 42 -0.37 -2.90 9.46
CA VAL A 42 0.81 -2.25 8.88
C VAL A 42 1.37 -3.17 7.80
N GLN A 43 1.62 -2.63 6.61
CA GLN A 43 2.00 -3.42 5.43
C GLN A 43 2.97 -2.64 4.53
N ALA A 44 3.58 -3.36 3.58
CA ALA A 44 4.46 -2.82 2.55
C ALA A 44 5.55 -1.85 3.08
N PRO A 45 6.39 -2.28 4.04
CA PRO A 45 7.50 -1.45 4.50
C PRO A 45 8.51 -1.21 3.37
N ALA A 46 8.99 0.02 3.24
CA ALA A 46 9.98 0.46 2.28
C ALA A 46 11.04 1.31 2.99
N MET A 47 12.25 0.74 3.14
CA MET A 47 13.40 1.44 3.71
C MET A 47 13.97 2.43 2.70
N SER A 48 14.28 3.63 3.18
CA SER A 48 15.02 4.64 2.40
C SER A 48 16.45 4.14 2.08
N PRO A 49 17.05 4.55 0.96
CA PRO A 49 18.38 4.04 0.56
C PRO A 49 19.50 4.35 1.55
N ASP A 50 19.37 5.44 2.31
CA ASP A 50 20.31 5.80 3.38
C ASP A 50 20.07 5.04 4.70
N GLY A 51 19.02 4.21 4.76
CA GLY A 51 18.64 3.42 5.93
C GLY A 51 18.04 4.23 7.08
N ARG A 52 17.82 5.54 6.93
CA ARG A 52 17.44 6.42 8.06
C ARG A 52 15.94 6.47 8.32
N ARG A 53 15.13 6.14 7.31
CA ARG A 53 13.67 6.23 7.33
C ARG A 53 13.01 4.98 6.77
N VAL A 54 11.85 4.62 7.31
CA VAL A 54 10.99 3.57 6.77
C VAL A 54 9.64 4.17 6.43
N ALA A 55 9.24 4.06 5.17
CA ALA A 55 7.88 4.35 4.72
C ALA A 55 7.04 3.07 4.79
N PHE A 56 5.76 3.15 5.16
CA PHE A 56 4.89 1.99 5.26
C PHE A 56 3.43 2.38 5.10
N ILE A 57 2.57 1.39 4.82
CA ILE A 57 1.12 1.58 4.75
C ILE A 57 0.51 1.21 6.10
N ARG A 58 -0.27 2.13 6.67
CA ARG A 58 -1.11 1.90 7.83
C ARG A 58 -2.56 1.86 7.38
N THR A 59 -3.26 0.77 7.63
CA THR A 59 -4.69 0.64 7.29
C THR A 59 -5.51 0.54 8.56
N ALA A 60 -6.52 1.40 8.66
CA ALA A 60 -7.52 1.39 9.74
C ALA A 60 -8.93 1.27 9.16
N ILE A 61 -9.89 0.84 9.97
CA ILE A 61 -11.31 0.81 9.57
C ILE A 61 -11.97 2.11 10.03
N VAL A 62 -12.62 2.79 9.10
CA VAL A 62 -13.43 3.98 9.36
C VAL A 62 -14.87 3.52 9.54
N GLU A 63 -15.31 3.43 10.80
CA GLU A 63 -16.60 2.88 11.20
C GLU A 63 -17.79 3.56 10.50
N VAL A 64 -17.83 4.89 10.52
CA VAL A 64 -18.92 5.69 9.92
C VAL A 64 -19.11 5.38 8.42
N GLU A 65 -18.04 4.98 7.73
CA GLU A 65 -18.09 4.67 6.31
C GLU A 65 -18.13 3.18 6.02
N ASN A 66 -17.98 2.33 7.04
CA ASN A 66 -17.78 0.90 6.93
C ASN A 66 -16.73 0.53 5.85
N ARG A 67 -15.61 1.26 5.83
CA ARG A 67 -14.54 1.11 4.83
C ARG A 67 -13.17 1.11 5.48
N ARG A 68 -12.22 0.45 4.83
CA ARG A 68 -10.80 0.53 5.19
C ARG A 68 -10.19 1.77 4.56
N GLN A 69 -9.37 2.47 5.33
CA GLN A 69 -8.58 3.60 4.86
C GLN A 69 -7.10 3.23 4.98
N SER A 70 -6.39 3.25 3.85
CA SER A 70 -4.94 2.98 3.80
C SER A 70 -4.18 4.28 3.63
N GLU A 71 -3.28 4.55 4.56
CA GLU A 71 -2.52 5.79 4.64
C GLU A 71 -1.03 5.49 4.49
N LEU A 72 -0.29 6.40 3.84
CA LEU A 72 1.17 6.33 3.79
C LEU A 72 1.75 7.03 5.02
N TRP A 73 2.58 6.30 5.75
CA TRP A 73 3.27 6.77 6.95
C TRP A 73 4.78 6.65 6.79
N ILE A 74 5.51 7.45 7.57
CA ILE A 74 6.97 7.39 7.65
C ILE A 74 7.42 7.44 9.11
N VAL A 75 8.50 6.74 9.43
CA VAL A 75 9.14 6.71 10.76
C VAL A 75 10.66 6.74 10.63
N ALA A 76 11.37 7.25 11.64
CA ALA A 76 12.82 7.09 11.72
C ALA A 76 13.16 5.62 11.98
N ALA A 77 14.17 5.09 11.28
CA ALA A 77 14.52 3.67 11.38
C ALA A 77 15.07 3.28 12.76
N ASP A 78 15.65 4.23 13.48
CA ASP A 78 16.15 4.07 14.86
C ASP A 78 15.08 4.33 15.93
N GLY A 79 13.85 4.71 15.53
CA GLY A 79 12.76 5.05 16.44
C GLY A 79 12.89 6.41 17.15
N SER A 80 13.88 7.23 16.80
CA SER A 80 14.11 8.55 17.42
C SER A 80 13.00 9.57 17.14
N VAL A 81 12.28 9.40 16.03
CA VAL A 81 11.15 10.25 15.62
C VAL A 81 9.93 9.36 15.44
N PRO A 82 8.78 9.71 16.06
CA PRO A 82 7.56 8.93 15.96
C PRO A 82 7.03 8.91 14.52
N ALA A 83 6.27 7.86 14.22
CA ALA A 83 5.64 7.71 12.91
C ALA A 83 4.64 8.84 12.65
N ARG A 84 4.60 9.35 11.41
CA ARG A 84 3.60 10.34 10.97
C ARG A 84 3.06 10.00 9.59
N ARG A 85 1.81 10.39 9.33
CA ARG A 85 1.20 10.31 7.99
C ARG A 85 1.84 11.34 7.06
N ILE A 86 2.05 10.95 5.80
CA ILE A 86 2.59 11.80 4.73
C ILE A 86 1.73 11.79 3.45
N SER A 87 0.71 10.92 3.35
CA SER A 87 -0.28 11.00 2.27
C SER A 87 -1.45 11.93 2.61
N ASP A 88 -2.07 12.48 1.56
CA ASP A 88 -3.36 13.17 1.65
C ASP A 88 -4.46 12.22 2.18
N PRO A 89 -5.28 12.64 3.17
CA PRO A 89 -6.35 11.81 3.73
C PRO A 89 -7.46 11.40 2.73
N SER A 90 -7.60 12.12 1.61
CA SER A 90 -8.54 11.81 0.54
C SER A 90 -8.08 10.66 -0.36
N LEU A 91 -6.87 10.15 -0.16
CA LEU A 91 -6.30 9.04 -0.90
C LEU A 91 -6.24 7.77 -0.06
N ASN A 92 -6.51 6.63 -0.69
CA ASN A 92 -6.02 5.33 -0.27
C ASN A 92 -4.65 5.11 -0.90
N ALA A 93 -3.62 5.07 -0.06
CA ALA A 93 -2.23 4.88 -0.48
C ALA A 93 -1.82 3.40 -0.44
N SER A 94 -0.98 2.99 -1.38
CA SER A 94 -0.36 1.66 -1.41
C SER A 94 1.00 1.68 -2.12
N GLY A 95 1.78 0.61 -1.90
CA GLY A 95 3.01 0.34 -2.65
C GLY A 95 4.07 1.44 -2.63
N PRO A 96 4.54 1.90 -1.45
CA PRO A 96 5.60 2.90 -1.38
C PRO A 96 6.92 2.38 -1.97
N ARG A 97 7.61 3.21 -2.75
CA ARG A 97 8.90 2.90 -3.39
C ARG A 97 9.81 4.11 -3.40
N TRP A 98 10.97 3.99 -2.76
CA TRP A 98 12.00 5.04 -2.81
C TRP A 98 12.74 5.02 -4.15
N SER A 99 13.11 6.20 -4.64
CA SER A 99 14.15 6.33 -5.67
C SER A 99 15.50 5.90 -5.07
N PRO A 100 16.42 5.31 -5.88
CA PRO A 100 17.73 4.89 -5.41
C PRO A 100 18.60 6.01 -4.81
N ASP A 101 18.42 7.26 -5.24
CA ASP A 101 19.06 8.43 -4.64
C ASP A 101 18.42 8.89 -3.31
N GLY A 102 17.29 8.31 -2.91
CA GLY A 102 16.54 8.65 -1.70
C GLY A 102 15.83 9.99 -1.75
N GLN A 103 15.81 10.70 -2.89
CA GLN A 103 15.22 12.03 -3.01
C GLN A 103 13.72 12.04 -3.22
N VAL A 104 13.14 10.92 -3.68
CA VAL A 104 11.71 10.80 -3.97
C VAL A 104 11.13 9.49 -3.46
N LEU A 105 9.90 9.57 -2.99
CA LEU A 105 9.08 8.43 -2.61
C LEU A 105 7.85 8.37 -3.52
N ALA A 106 7.77 7.32 -4.34
CA ALA A 106 6.59 7.04 -5.15
C ALA A 106 5.58 6.18 -4.38
N PHE A 107 4.29 6.34 -4.66
CA PHE A 107 3.24 5.47 -4.15
C PHE A 107 2.02 5.49 -5.09
N THR A 108 1.21 4.45 -5.04
CA THR A 108 -0.10 4.41 -5.71
C THR A 108 -1.12 5.08 -4.81
N GLY A 109 -1.87 6.05 -5.34
CA GLY A 109 -2.87 6.80 -4.60
C GLY A 109 -4.19 6.78 -5.34
N ARG A 110 -5.22 6.23 -4.69
CA ARG A 110 -6.57 6.13 -5.23
C ARG A 110 -7.53 7.02 -4.45
N ARG A 111 -8.30 7.86 -5.14
CA ARG A 111 -9.30 8.73 -4.48
C ARG A 111 -10.30 7.89 -3.67
N ARG A 112 -10.59 8.35 -2.46
CA ARG A 112 -11.58 7.73 -1.59
C ARG A 112 -12.95 7.70 -2.29
N GLY A 113 -13.63 6.56 -2.24
CA GLY A 113 -14.93 6.38 -2.87
C GLY A 113 -14.90 6.00 -4.35
N ALA A 114 -13.76 6.10 -5.04
CA ALA A 114 -13.62 5.66 -6.43
C ALA A 114 -13.98 4.17 -6.58
N ALA A 115 -14.80 3.82 -7.56
CA ALA A 115 -15.33 2.47 -7.76
C ALA A 115 -14.25 1.54 -8.33
N ALA A 116 -14.15 0.29 -7.84
CA ALA A 116 -13.07 -0.65 -8.22
C ALA A 116 -12.88 -0.81 -9.74
N SER A 117 -13.94 -0.56 -10.51
CA SER A 117 -14.05 -0.58 -11.97
C SER A 117 -13.56 0.67 -12.69
N ASP A 118 -13.22 1.74 -11.98
CA ASP A 118 -12.59 2.91 -12.58
C ASP A 118 -11.24 2.44 -13.13
N ASP A 119 -11.16 2.31 -14.46
CA ASP A 119 -9.94 1.94 -15.20
C ASP A 119 -8.79 2.94 -14.94
N GLU A 120 -9.07 4.05 -14.26
CA GLU A 120 -8.12 4.83 -13.46
C GLU A 120 -7.69 4.04 -12.21
N GLY A 121 -7.09 2.87 -12.42
CA GLY A 121 -6.24 2.22 -11.42
C GLY A 121 -5.33 3.29 -10.81
N GLY A 122 -5.30 3.36 -9.47
CA GLY A 122 -4.85 4.55 -8.74
C GLY A 122 -3.63 5.23 -9.34
N SER A 123 -3.68 6.56 -9.45
CA SER A 123 -2.60 7.35 -10.03
C SER A 123 -1.31 7.16 -9.23
N ILE A 124 -0.18 7.29 -9.92
CA ILE A 124 1.15 7.20 -9.29
C ILE A 124 1.55 8.60 -8.83
N TRP A 125 1.75 8.73 -7.53
CA TRP A 125 2.10 9.96 -6.85
C TRP A 125 3.54 9.93 -6.39
N PHE A 126 4.19 11.09 -6.38
CA PHE A 126 5.58 11.27 -5.99
C PHE A 126 5.70 12.35 -4.92
N LEU A 127 6.32 12.00 -3.80
CA LEU A 127 6.66 12.90 -2.71
C LEU A 127 8.15 13.19 -2.73
N ARG A 128 8.52 14.44 -2.43
CA ARG A 128 9.92 14.81 -2.22
C ARG A 128 10.37 14.45 -0.81
N ALA A 129 11.50 13.79 -0.70
CA ALA A 129 12.03 13.29 0.57
C ALA A 129 12.46 14.40 1.54
N ASP A 130 12.87 15.55 1.00
CA ASP A 130 13.26 16.74 1.77
C ASP A 130 12.05 17.58 2.21
N ARG A 131 10.90 17.39 1.54
CA ARG A 131 9.68 18.19 1.72
C ARG A 131 8.45 17.29 1.73
N LEU A 132 8.41 16.37 2.69
CA LEU A 132 7.33 15.39 2.86
C LEU A 132 5.99 16.02 3.27
N ASP A 133 5.98 17.31 3.62
CA ASP A 133 4.80 18.08 3.95
C ASP A 133 4.21 18.83 2.73
N GLU A 134 4.92 18.83 1.60
CA GLU A 134 4.39 19.35 0.34
C GLU A 134 3.44 18.35 -0.34
N PRO A 135 2.47 18.84 -1.14
CA PRO A 135 1.57 17.96 -1.88
C PRO A 135 2.33 17.01 -2.80
N ALA A 136 1.87 15.76 -2.87
CA ALA A 136 2.39 14.81 -3.83
C ALA A 136 2.10 15.27 -5.26
N THR A 137 3.03 14.97 -6.17
CA THR A 137 2.98 15.41 -7.57
C THR A 137 2.96 14.21 -8.51
N HIS A 138 2.69 14.45 -9.80
CA HIS A 138 2.80 13.45 -10.85
C HIS A 138 4.03 13.72 -11.70
N ILE A 139 4.71 12.66 -12.12
CA ILE A 139 5.75 12.74 -13.14
C ILE A 139 5.11 12.45 -14.49
N ARG A 140 5.27 13.39 -15.43
CA ARG A 140 4.71 13.26 -16.78
C ARG A 140 5.20 11.97 -17.44
N GLY A 141 4.26 11.19 -17.98
CA GLY A 141 4.56 9.96 -18.72
C GLY A 141 4.66 8.71 -17.85
N VAL A 142 4.61 8.81 -16.51
CA VAL A 142 4.50 7.63 -15.64
C VAL A 142 3.03 7.32 -15.40
N GLU A 143 2.58 6.16 -15.87
CA GLU A 143 1.17 5.74 -15.78
C GLU A 143 0.98 4.40 -15.05
N GLY A 144 2.06 3.81 -14.53
CA GLY A 144 2.02 2.53 -13.83
C GLY A 144 3.04 2.47 -12.70
N VAL A 145 2.94 1.44 -11.86
CA VAL A 145 3.78 1.28 -10.66
C VAL A 145 5.27 1.40 -11.03
N PRO A 146 6.00 2.39 -10.49
CA PRO A 146 7.32 2.73 -11.00
C PRO A 146 8.40 1.82 -10.42
N ILE A 147 9.37 1.48 -11.27
CA ILE A 147 10.65 0.89 -10.90
C ILE A 147 11.74 1.84 -11.39
N PHE A 148 12.50 2.39 -10.46
CA PHE A 148 13.61 3.28 -10.80
C PHE A 148 14.82 2.47 -11.27
N SER A 149 15.51 2.96 -12.31
CA SER A 149 16.81 2.40 -12.68
C SER A 149 17.84 2.68 -11.59
N PRO A 150 18.83 1.78 -11.35
CA PRO A 150 19.83 1.97 -10.29
C PRO A 150 20.63 3.27 -10.41
N ASP A 151 20.83 3.79 -11.62
CA ASP A 151 21.50 5.05 -11.92
C ASP A 151 20.60 6.28 -11.80
N ASN A 152 19.34 6.12 -11.34
CA ASN A 152 18.30 7.15 -11.24
C ASN A 152 17.94 7.86 -12.56
N ARG A 153 18.33 7.34 -13.73
CA ARG A 153 18.05 8.02 -15.01
C ARG A 153 16.67 7.73 -15.59
N TRP A 154 16.08 6.59 -15.25
CA TRP A 154 14.88 6.08 -15.86
C TRP A 154 13.87 5.57 -14.84
N ILE A 155 12.60 5.64 -15.21
CA ILE A 155 11.50 4.96 -14.53
C ILE A 155 10.91 3.96 -15.52
N ALA A 156 10.92 2.68 -15.15
CA ALA A 156 10.21 1.63 -15.86
C ALA A 156 8.83 1.39 -15.21
N PHE A 157 7.82 1.09 -16.01
CA PHE A 157 6.48 0.73 -15.52
C PHE A 157 5.74 -0.11 -16.55
N THR A 158 4.72 -0.84 -16.11
CA THR A 158 3.80 -1.54 -17.00
C THR A 158 2.54 -0.71 -17.25
N LYS A 159 2.02 -0.76 -18.47
CA LYS A 159 0.77 -0.10 -18.85
C LYS A 159 -0.01 -1.00 -19.79
N ARG A 160 -1.33 -1.09 -19.55
CA ARG A 160 -2.25 -1.73 -20.50
C ARG A 160 -2.35 -0.90 -21.76
N VAL A 161 -2.11 -1.51 -22.91
CA VAL A 161 -2.30 -0.84 -24.20
C VAL A 161 -3.77 -0.90 -24.62
N ALA A 162 -4.17 0.05 -25.46
CA ALA A 162 -5.53 0.09 -25.98
C ALA A 162 -5.86 -1.21 -26.70
N LYS A 163 -7.09 -1.68 -26.51
CA LYS A 163 -7.62 -2.83 -27.24
C LYS A 163 -7.51 -2.58 -28.75
N PRO A 164 -7.24 -3.62 -29.55
CA PRO A 164 -7.35 -3.51 -30.99
C PRO A 164 -8.73 -2.98 -31.37
N LYS A 165 -8.83 -2.28 -32.49
CA LYS A 165 -10.14 -1.92 -33.03
C LYS A 165 -10.89 -3.21 -33.36
N PRO A 166 -12.17 -3.34 -32.98
CA PRO A 166 -12.97 -4.49 -33.37
C PRO A 166 -12.99 -4.61 -34.91
N PRO A 167 -13.15 -5.83 -35.45
CA PRO A 167 -13.22 -6.03 -36.89
C PRO A 167 -14.36 -5.18 -37.47
N GLN A 168 -14.06 -4.47 -38.56
CA GLN A 168 -15.06 -3.76 -39.34
C GLN A 168 -15.68 -4.73 -40.36
N TYR A 169 -16.99 -4.89 -40.30
CA TYR A 169 -17.73 -5.69 -41.28
C TYR A 169 -18.16 -4.78 -42.43
N ALA A 170 -18.04 -5.26 -43.68
CA ALA A 170 -18.43 -4.48 -44.84
C ALA A 170 -19.96 -4.35 -44.94
N THR A 171 -20.69 -5.32 -44.39
CA THR A 171 -22.16 -5.34 -44.37
C THR A 171 -22.73 -5.82 -43.03
N ASP A 172 -23.99 -5.47 -42.76
CA ASP A 172 -24.74 -6.00 -41.62
C ASP A 172 -24.92 -7.53 -41.70
N ALA A 173 -25.06 -8.08 -42.91
CA ALA A 173 -25.19 -9.52 -43.12
C ALA A 173 -23.92 -10.27 -42.67
N GLU A 174 -22.73 -9.76 -43.01
CA GLU A 174 -21.45 -10.31 -42.54
C GLU A 174 -21.29 -10.25 -41.02
N ARG A 175 -21.70 -9.14 -40.39
CA ARG A 175 -21.70 -9.03 -38.92
C ARG A 175 -22.57 -10.11 -38.31
N VAL A 176 -23.81 -10.24 -38.77
CA VAL A 176 -24.79 -11.20 -38.22
C VAL A 176 -24.33 -12.64 -38.42
N ILE A 177 -23.75 -12.97 -39.57
CA ILE A 177 -23.17 -14.31 -39.82
C ILE A 177 -22.03 -14.58 -38.83
N ASN A 178 -21.10 -13.64 -38.67
CA ASN A 178 -19.98 -13.81 -37.73
C ASN A 178 -20.45 -13.96 -36.28
N GLU A 179 -21.41 -13.14 -35.84
CA GLU A 179 -21.96 -13.23 -34.48
C GLU A 179 -22.71 -14.56 -34.26
N ARG A 180 -23.52 -14.99 -35.23
CA ARG A 180 -24.31 -16.22 -35.15
C ARG A 180 -23.43 -17.47 -35.07
N PHE A 181 -22.33 -17.51 -35.81
CA PHE A 181 -21.41 -18.65 -35.85
C PHE A 181 -20.18 -18.48 -34.97
N LYS A 182 -20.17 -17.49 -34.06
CA LYS A 182 -19.11 -17.30 -33.07
C LYS A 182 -19.15 -18.41 -32.01
N GLY A 183 -18.57 -19.56 -32.33
CA GLY A 183 -18.29 -20.62 -31.36
C GLY A 183 -17.27 -20.20 -30.32
N ARG A 184 -17.22 -20.90 -29.18
CA ARG A 184 -16.17 -20.73 -28.17
C ARG A 184 -15.31 -21.98 -28.14
N ALA A 185 -14.05 -21.87 -28.55
CA ALA A 185 -13.04 -22.91 -28.36
C ALA A 185 -12.17 -22.51 -27.17
N TYR A 186 -11.95 -23.45 -26.26
CA TYR A 186 -11.12 -23.24 -25.07
C TYR A 186 -9.94 -24.20 -25.12
N GLU A 187 -8.74 -23.64 -25.26
CA GLU A 187 -7.49 -24.40 -25.30
C GLU A 187 -6.64 -24.21 -24.03
N TRP A 188 -7.21 -23.57 -23.00
CA TRP A 188 -6.52 -23.26 -21.75
C TRP A 188 -7.32 -23.73 -20.53
N LEU A 189 -6.60 -23.98 -19.44
CA LEU A 189 -7.18 -24.32 -18.13
C LEU A 189 -7.71 -23.06 -17.44
N GLY A 190 -8.74 -23.20 -16.60
CA GLY A 190 -9.37 -22.06 -15.95
C GLY A 190 -10.24 -21.24 -16.90
N TYR A 191 -10.77 -21.84 -17.96
CA TYR A 191 -11.70 -21.19 -18.89
C TYR A 191 -13.06 -20.83 -18.26
N ARG A 192 -13.36 -21.33 -17.06
CA ARG A 192 -14.56 -21.04 -16.30
C ARG A 192 -14.24 -20.90 -14.82
N PHE A 193 -14.87 -19.93 -14.16
CA PHE A 193 -14.76 -19.73 -12.73
C PHE A 193 -16.17 -19.65 -12.11
N ASP A 194 -16.33 -20.21 -10.93
CA ASP A 194 -17.64 -20.26 -10.26
C ASP A 194 -18.18 -18.85 -10.01
N GLN A 195 -19.50 -18.69 -10.21
CA GLN A 195 -20.24 -17.41 -10.15
C GLN A 195 -19.81 -16.34 -11.16
N ARG A 196 -18.62 -16.45 -11.77
CA ARG A 196 -18.10 -15.52 -12.78
C ARG A 196 -18.33 -16.01 -14.22
N GLY A 197 -18.62 -17.30 -14.38
CA GLY A 197 -18.89 -17.90 -15.68
C GLY A 197 -17.63 -18.13 -16.49
N TYR A 198 -17.73 -18.02 -17.82
CA TYR A 198 -16.61 -18.22 -18.73
C TYR A 198 -15.64 -17.03 -18.67
N LEU A 199 -14.36 -17.32 -18.47
CA LEU A 199 -13.32 -16.32 -18.45
C LEU A 199 -12.90 -15.94 -19.88
N PRO A 200 -12.48 -14.68 -20.12
CA PRO A 200 -12.00 -14.26 -21.42
C PRO A 200 -10.78 -15.09 -21.84
N ASP A 201 -10.58 -15.27 -23.16
CA ASP A 201 -9.35 -15.89 -23.66
C ASP A 201 -8.18 -14.99 -23.25
N PRO A 202 -7.20 -15.52 -22.48
CA PRO A 202 -6.02 -14.74 -22.09
C PRO A 202 -5.18 -14.31 -23.30
N ARG A 203 -5.37 -14.95 -24.46
CA ARG A 203 -4.69 -14.65 -25.73
C ARG A 203 -5.51 -13.75 -26.64
N ASP A 204 -6.78 -13.46 -26.34
CA ASP A 204 -7.59 -12.51 -27.13
C ASP A 204 -7.26 -11.08 -26.67
N PRO A 205 -6.54 -10.28 -27.47
CA PRO A 205 -6.15 -8.92 -27.08
C PRO A 205 -7.34 -7.97 -26.91
N ASN A 206 -8.53 -8.31 -27.42
CA ASN A 206 -9.75 -7.53 -27.20
C ASN A 206 -10.40 -7.83 -25.85
N ALA A 207 -10.28 -9.08 -25.39
CA ALA A 207 -10.83 -9.52 -24.12
C ALA A 207 -9.85 -9.26 -22.96
N THR A 208 -8.56 -9.47 -23.22
CA THR A 208 -7.45 -9.33 -22.29
C THR A 208 -6.38 -8.42 -22.93
N PRO A 209 -6.49 -7.09 -22.81
CA PRO A 209 -5.51 -6.18 -23.42
C PRO A 209 -4.11 -6.44 -22.89
N ALA A 210 -3.12 -6.40 -23.78
CA ALA A 210 -1.73 -6.62 -23.42
C ALA A 210 -1.25 -5.56 -22.41
N GLU A 211 -0.43 -6.01 -21.47
CA GLU A 211 0.25 -5.15 -20.50
C GLU A 211 1.72 -5.07 -20.90
N GLU A 212 2.14 -3.88 -21.34
CA GLU A 212 3.43 -3.66 -21.98
C GLU A 212 4.38 -2.90 -21.06
N LEU A 213 5.68 -3.12 -21.22
CA LEU A 213 6.72 -2.41 -20.50
C LEU A 213 7.06 -1.09 -21.19
N PHE A 214 7.06 -0.01 -20.41
CA PHE A 214 7.47 1.32 -20.82
C PHE A 214 8.61 1.82 -19.94
N ILE A 215 9.42 2.72 -20.51
CA ILE A 215 10.39 3.53 -19.76
C ILE A 215 10.20 5.01 -20.05
N VAL A 216 10.45 5.85 -19.06
CA VAL A 216 10.42 7.31 -19.19
C VAL A 216 11.64 7.89 -18.46
N PRO A 217 12.22 9.02 -18.91
CA PRO A 217 13.24 9.70 -18.14
C PRO A 217 12.75 10.02 -16.72
N ARG A 218 13.67 10.04 -15.76
CA ARG A 218 13.36 10.23 -14.34
C ARG A 218 12.53 11.47 -14.03
N ASP A 219 12.78 12.55 -14.75
CA ASP A 219 12.10 13.84 -14.57
C ASP A 219 10.80 13.94 -15.41
N GLY A 220 10.45 12.87 -16.11
CA GLY A 220 9.29 12.76 -16.97
C GLY A 220 9.60 13.03 -18.44
N GLY A 221 8.55 12.99 -19.24
CA GLY A 221 8.63 13.16 -20.70
C GLY A 221 7.72 12.17 -21.41
N ASP A 222 8.06 11.86 -22.64
CA ASP A 222 7.32 10.88 -23.43
C ASP A 222 7.84 9.48 -23.13
N ALA A 223 6.92 8.58 -22.73
CA ALA A 223 7.27 7.21 -22.41
C ALA A 223 7.57 6.40 -23.68
N ARG A 224 8.66 5.63 -23.64
CA ARG A 224 9.09 4.72 -24.72
C ARG A 224 8.68 3.29 -24.36
N GLN A 225 7.88 2.67 -25.24
CA GLN A 225 7.53 1.25 -25.15
C GLN A 225 8.75 0.38 -25.46
N LEU A 226 8.97 -0.66 -24.64
CA LEU A 226 10.06 -1.63 -24.80
C LEU A 226 9.60 -2.99 -25.32
N THR A 227 8.39 -3.42 -24.98
CA THR A 227 7.84 -4.72 -25.37
C THR A 227 6.69 -4.55 -26.34
N ARG A 228 6.43 -5.58 -27.15
CA ARG A 228 5.19 -5.74 -27.93
C ARG A 228 4.78 -7.19 -27.83
N LEU A 229 3.91 -7.48 -26.87
CA LEU A 229 3.29 -8.78 -26.70
C LEU A 229 2.25 -8.95 -27.81
N THR A 230 2.42 -10.00 -28.60
CA THR A 230 1.52 -10.41 -29.68
C THR A 230 0.46 -11.38 -29.18
#